data_AF-A0A5E4AYP4-F1
#
_entry.id   AF-A0A5E4AYP4-F1
#
_cell.length_a   1.000
_cell.length_b   1.000
_cell.length_c   1.000
_cell.angle_alpha   90.00
_cell.angle_beta   90.00
_cell.angle_gamma   90.00
#
_symmetry.space_group_name_H-M   'P 1'
#
loop_
_entity.id
_entity.type
_entity.pdbx_description
1 polymer ?
#
loop_
_entity_poly.entity_id
_entity_poly.type
_entity_poly.pdbx_seq_one_letter_code
_entity_poly.pdbx_strand_id
1 'polypeptide(L)'
;MDTGCSSSLDPSLAGCGCDEGSGSGDVHGWDTLLKRWEPVLRDSLLSTRRHLEVTSLRVKLQKLQEAAIEDDDFDKAEVLKQRLEDLERESGGLQLGLPSRQPALHSFLGHLAVQAQAILQVAAQQACSKDTQAPPGGEPWPREPTAQDGLRVTAARRDWLLGERQQLQKEMEALQTRLSVLEAEDQRLGRELEEQEQLLRGQGCGVTEPMARLPLGQLQALGKALQDMLAAAGQLHFQAEPPEDITSLQERIKSLNLSLKEVTTEVCTSGSLCSRLRRRVSHLETRLPALHEAKALAISGGHFCTAKDLAEEIRSLGSEREELEALLGKMLGLSSRSTGKLGRLREDQDRLCRELACQAAAYEASVKEKTVKYMEVLEGNLRSCENPLLQKVWVADLEACRLLLQSLKLQEAVGSPCAEDKGPRDGLSWAQSEDQGKALWQASPEWRAHHTPELHCAGEQKEESYILSAELEEQCEAIGRKLLDLEDALHTAMHSHDGELIHILAACGLNTCKVIL
;
A
#
# COMPACT_ATOMS: atom_id res chain seq x y z
N MET A 1 56.55 17.81 -30.87
CA MET A 1 57.89 18.40 -30.99
C MET A 1 57.71 19.77 -31.58
N ASP A 2 58.15 20.78 -30.82
CA ASP A 2 58.43 22.18 -31.18
C ASP A 2 57.32 23.05 -31.82
N THR A 3 56.90 24.19 -31.26
CA THR A 3 57.60 25.37 -30.66
C THR A 3 57.98 26.41 -31.72
N GLY A 4 57.37 27.59 -31.66
CA GLY A 4 57.68 28.73 -32.55
C GLY A 4 56.69 29.89 -32.44
N CYS A 5 56.92 30.83 -31.52
CA CYS A 5 56.20 32.10 -31.42
C CYS A 5 56.96 33.26 -32.08
N SER A 6 56.30 34.42 -32.19
CA SER A 6 56.83 35.77 -32.55
C SER A 6 56.67 36.18 -34.03
N SER A 7 56.34 37.44 -34.36
CA SER A 7 55.93 38.59 -33.52
C SER A 7 55.41 39.79 -34.35
N SER A 8 54.75 40.73 -33.66
CA SER A 8 54.57 42.15 -34.05
C SER A 8 53.55 42.43 -35.20
N LEU A 9 52.94 43.61 -35.35
CA LEU A 9 53.07 44.93 -34.71
C LEU A 9 51.67 45.51 -34.38
N ASP A 10 51.61 46.40 -33.38
CA ASP A 10 50.49 47.34 -33.16
C ASP A 10 50.69 48.57 -34.08
N PRO A 11 49.62 49.22 -34.59
CA PRO A 11 49.44 50.60 -34.16
C PRO A 11 47.97 51.01 -33.92
N SER A 12 47.75 51.75 -32.84
CA SER A 12 46.46 52.32 -32.46
C SER A 12 46.15 53.61 -33.22
N LEU A 13 44.89 53.82 -33.68
CA LEU A 13 44.04 54.95 -33.27
C LEU A 13 42.70 55.08 -34.04
N ALA A 14 41.72 55.69 -33.34
CA ALA A 14 40.54 56.38 -33.86
C ALA A 14 39.54 55.59 -34.73
N GLY A 15 38.48 55.08 -34.08
CA GLY A 15 37.28 54.53 -34.74
C GLY A 15 36.07 54.57 -33.81
N CYS A 16 35.61 55.78 -33.43
CA CYS A 16 34.43 55.92 -32.56
C CYS A 16 33.14 55.70 -33.35
N GLY A 17 32.49 54.56 -33.13
CA GLY A 17 31.14 54.26 -33.59
C GLY A 17 30.42 53.48 -32.49
N CYS A 18 29.25 53.95 -32.07
CA CYS A 18 28.49 53.30 -31.00
C CYS A 18 27.88 52.00 -31.51
N ASP A 19 28.01 50.94 -30.70
CA ASP A 19 27.38 49.65 -30.96
C ASP A 19 25.85 49.79 -30.83
N GLU A 20 25.08 49.49 -31.89
CA GLU A 20 23.61 49.52 -31.84
C GLU A 20 23.10 48.31 -31.07
N GLY A 21 23.09 48.45 -29.74
CA GLY A 21 22.85 47.39 -28.77
C GLY A 21 21.48 46.72 -28.85
N SER A 22 21.38 45.72 -29.71
CA SER A 22 20.61 44.47 -29.53
C SER A 22 19.25 44.59 -28.82
N GLY A 23 18.19 44.82 -29.61
CA GLY A 23 16.79 44.58 -29.20
C GLY A 23 16.45 43.08 -29.04
N SER A 24 17.24 42.33 -28.27
CA SER A 24 17.17 40.86 -28.15
C SER A 24 17.43 40.33 -26.73
N GLY A 25 17.44 41.19 -25.70
CA GLY A 25 17.72 40.79 -24.31
C GLY A 25 16.55 40.20 -23.52
N ASP A 26 15.36 40.07 -24.11
CA ASP A 26 14.10 39.91 -23.37
C ASP A 26 13.74 38.44 -23.07
N VAL A 27 14.06 37.52 -23.99
CA VAL A 27 13.67 36.10 -23.93
C VAL A 27 14.54 35.28 -22.97
N HIS A 28 15.79 35.68 -22.76
CA HIS A 28 16.83 34.79 -22.21
C HIS A 28 16.68 34.40 -20.73
N GLY A 29 15.97 35.20 -19.92
CA GLY A 29 15.77 34.92 -18.49
C GLY A 29 14.90 33.68 -18.25
N TRP A 30 13.67 33.69 -18.77
CA TRP A 30 12.76 32.55 -18.65
C TRP A 30 13.27 31.31 -19.40
N ASP A 31 13.92 31.49 -20.55
CA ASP A 31 14.56 30.40 -21.32
C ASP A 31 15.64 29.64 -20.53
N THR A 32 16.43 30.36 -19.73
CA THR A 32 17.49 29.76 -18.92
C THR A 32 16.91 28.92 -17.76
N LEU A 33 15.82 29.42 -17.16
CA LEU A 33 15.07 28.68 -16.14
C LEU A 33 14.31 27.47 -16.73
N LEU A 34 13.76 27.61 -17.94
CA LEU A 34 13.14 26.52 -18.70
C LEU A 34 14.13 25.39 -18.99
N LYS A 35 15.32 25.71 -19.52
CA LYS A 35 16.39 24.72 -19.77
C LYS A 35 16.82 23.97 -18.52
N ARG A 36 16.73 24.58 -17.33
CA ARG A 36 17.02 23.94 -16.04
C ARG A 36 15.92 22.96 -15.59
N TRP A 37 14.65 23.32 -15.79
CA TRP A 37 13.51 22.54 -15.29
C TRP A 37 12.91 21.54 -16.29
N GLU A 38 13.08 21.75 -17.60
CA GLU A 38 12.54 20.85 -18.62
C GLU A 38 12.99 19.37 -18.51
N PRO A 39 14.26 19.01 -18.18
CA PRO A 39 14.59 17.60 -17.91
C PRO A 39 13.83 17.06 -16.70
N VAL A 40 13.73 17.84 -15.61
CA VAL A 40 13.03 17.47 -14.37
C VAL A 40 11.53 17.19 -14.63
N LEU A 41 10.88 18.02 -15.45
CA LEU A 41 9.49 17.80 -15.88
C LEU A 41 9.34 16.51 -16.70
N ARG A 42 10.25 16.27 -17.66
CA ARG A 42 10.23 15.08 -18.53
C ARG A 42 10.46 13.80 -17.73
N ASP A 43 11.41 13.78 -16.80
CA ASP A 43 11.71 12.61 -15.97
C ASP A 43 10.53 12.28 -15.03
N SER A 44 9.82 13.30 -14.51
CA SER A 44 8.57 13.11 -13.75
C SER A 44 7.49 12.41 -14.58
N LEU A 45 7.30 12.84 -15.84
CA LEU A 45 6.34 12.25 -16.76
C LEU A 45 6.75 10.84 -17.19
N LEU A 46 8.04 10.58 -17.39
CA LEU A 46 8.56 9.24 -17.68
C LEU A 46 8.38 8.27 -16.50
N SER A 47 8.55 8.71 -15.25
CA SER A 47 8.20 7.93 -14.05
C SER A 47 6.70 7.61 -14.02
N THR A 48 5.87 8.66 -14.15
CA THR A 48 4.40 8.57 -14.17
C THR A 48 3.89 7.61 -15.25
N ARG A 49 4.51 7.65 -16.43
CA ARG A 49 4.16 6.76 -17.55
C ARG A 49 4.62 5.32 -17.33
N ARG A 50 5.84 5.09 -16.83
CA ARG A 50 6.31 3.73 -16.47
C ARG A 50 5.41 3.10 -15.41
N HIS A 51 4.91 3.90 -14.47
CA HIS A 51 3.95 3.45 -13.47
C HIS A 51 2.59 3.05 -14.07
N LEU A 52 2.11 3.79 -15.08
CA LEU A 52 0.92 3.40 -15.85
C LEU A 52 1.14 2.09 -16.64
N GLU A 53 2.34 1.92 -17.22
CA GLU A 53 2.72 0.71 -17.95
C GLU A 53 2.81 -0.51 -17.00
N VAL A 54 3.42 -0.35 -15.82
CA VAL A 54 3.48 -1.35 -14.74
C VAL A 54 2.09 -1.70 -14.21
N THR A 55 1.22 -0.72 -13.93
CA THR A 55 -0.15 -1.00 -13.47
C THR A 55 -0.99 -1.68 -14.54
N SER A 56 -0.80 -1.35 -15.82
CA SER A 56 -1.41 -2.11 -16.94
C SER A 56 -0.93 -3.56 -17.02
N LEU A 57 0.36 -3.82 -16.76
CA LEU A 57 0.91 -5.19 -16.73
C LEU A 57 0.39 -5.98 -15.52
N ARG A 58 0.34 -5.37 -14.34
CA ARG A 58 -0.24 -5.95 -13.12
C ARG A 58 -1.68 -6.41 -13.37
N VAL A 59 -2.53 -5.53 -13.90
CA VAL A 59 -3.93 -5.84 -14.24
C VAL A 59 -4.06 -7.00 -15.23
N LYS A 60 -3.16 -7.10 -16.22
CA LYS A 60 -3.14 -8.22 -17.18
C LYS A 60 -2.71 -9.54 -16.52
N LEU A 61 -1.68 -9.50 -15.67
CA LEU A 61 -1.21 -10.69 -14.95
C LEU A 61 -2.25 -11.20 -13.96
N GLN A 62 -2.97 -10.32 -13.26
CA GLN A 62 -4.09 -10.69 -12.38
C GLN A 62 -5.19 -11.43 -13.18
N LYS A 63 -5.62 -10.89 -14.33
CA LYS A 63 -6.64 -11.56 -15.17
C LYS A 63 -6.18 -12.89 -15.78
N LEU A 64 -4.89 -13.03 -16.06
CA LEU A 64 -4.32 -14.31 -16.48
C LEU A 64 -4.23 -15.30 -15.30
N GLN A 65 -4.01 -14.82 -14.08
CA GLN A 65 -4.00 -15.65 -12.87
C GLN A 65 -5.42 -16.12 -12.52
N GLU A 66 -6.40 -15.23 -12.61
CA GLU A 66 -7.83 -15.54 -12.46
C GLU A 66 -8.25 -16.62 -13.46
N ALA A 67 -7.97 -16.43 -14.75
CA ALA A 67 -8.25 -17.45 -15.78
C ALA A 67 -7.51 -18.77 -15.54
N ALA A 68 -6.25 -18.75 -15.09
CA ALA A 68 -5.51 -19.97 -14.75
C ALA A 68 -6.10 -20.72 -13.55
N ILE A 69 -6.76 -20.03 -12.61
CA ILE A 69 -7.50 -20.64 -11.50
C ILE A 69 -8.84 -21.20 -11.98
N GLU A 70 -9.51 -20.55 -12.94
CA GLU A 70 -10.74 -21.05 -13.58
C GLU A 70 -10.49 -22.28 -14.47
N ASP A 71 -9.30 -22.39 -15.07
CA ASP A 71 -8.82 -23.54 -15.87
C ASP A 71 -8.24 -24.70 -15.01
N ASP A 72 -8.30 -24.63 -13.67
CA ASP A 72 -7.63 -25.55 -12.71
C ASP A 72 -6.09 -25.68 -12.90
N ASP A 73 -5.45 -24.75 -13.62
CA ASP A 73 -3.99 -24.76 -13.90
C ASP A 73 -3.22 -24.02 -12.79
N PHE A 74 -3.14 -24.66 -11.63
CA PHE A 74 -2.49 -24.12 -10.44
C PHE A 74 -0.98 -23.86 -10.63
N ASP A 75 -0.31 -24.61 -11.52
CA ASP A 75 1.10 -24.37 -11.89
C ASP A 75 1.26 -23.02 -12.60
N LYS A 76 0.42 -22.71 -13.61
CA LYS A 76 0.40 -21.37 -14.23
C LYS A 76 0.00 -20.29 -13.22
N ALA A 77 -1.00 -20.55 -12.37
CA ALA A 77 -1.48 -19.58 -11.40
C ALA A 77 -0.39 -19.16 -10.38
N GLU A 78 0.42 -20.10 -9.91
CA GLU A 78 1.53 -19.83 -9.00
C GLU A 78 2.73 -19.15 -9.71
N VAL A 79 3.01 -19.49 -10.97
CA VAL A 79 4.00 -18.77 -11.80
C VAL A 79 3.57 -17.31 -12.05
N LEU A 80 2.28 -17.07 -12.30
CA LEU A 80 1.72 -15.73 -12.49
C LEU A 80 1.72 -14.92 -11.18
N LYS A 81 1.44 -15.57 -10.04
CA LYS A 81 1.63 -14.98 -8.70
C LYS A 81 3.08 -14.57 -8.46
N GLN A 82 4.04 -15.46 -8.71
CA GLN A 82 5.47 -15.14 -8.58
C GLN A 82 5.86 -13.94 -9.47
N ARG A 83 5.35 -13.88 -10.71
CA ARG A 83 5.61 -12.74 -11.60
C ARG A 83 4.94 -11.45 -11.16
N LEU A 84 3.79 -11.51 -10.46
CA LEU A 84 3.17 -10.34 -9.83
C LEU A 84 4.03 -9.82 -8.66
N GLU A 85 4.52 -10.70 -7.78
CA GLU A 85 5.43 -10.32 -6.69
C GLU A 85 6.76 -9.76 -7.21
N ASP A 86 7.27 -10.30 -8.33
CA ASP A 86 8.46 -9.77 -9.02
C ASP A 86 8.19 -8.37 -9.58
N LEU A 87 7.05 -8.17 -10.24
CA LEU A 87 6.63 -6.86 -10.76
C LEU A 87 6.43 -5.83 -9.63
N GLU A 88 5.95 -6.26 -8.46
CA GLU A 88 5.88 -5.40 -7.28
C GLU A 88 7.28 -4.94 -6.82
N ARG A 89 8.22 -5.87 -6.70
CA ARG A 89 9.62 -5.57 -6.35
C ARG A 89 10.33 -4.70 -7.40
N GLU A 90 10.07 -4.92 -8.69
CA GLU A 90 10.52 -4.05 -9.78
C GLU A 90 9.91 -2.64 -9.71
N SER A 91 8.65 -2.53 -9.25
CA SER A 91 7.90 -1.26 -9.23
C SER A 91 8.21 -0.33 -8.06
N GLY A 92 8.78 -0.82 -6.97
CA GLY A 92 8.92 -0.08 -5.70
C GLY A 92 9.74 1.22 -5.73
N GLY A 93 10.45 1.50 -6.83
CA GLY A 93 11.15 2.77 -7.07
C GLY A 93 10.37 3.80 -7.90
N LEU A 94 9.20 3.45 -8.46
CA LEU A 94 8.39 4.35 -9.28
C LEU A 94 7.43 5.15 -8.42
N GLN A 95 7.55 6.49 -8.45
CA GLN A 95 6.62 7.39 -7.80
C GLN A 95 5.68 8.01 -8.83
N LEU A 96 4.37 7.90 -8.54
CA LEU A 96 3.31 8.63 -9.22
C LEU A 96 3.19 10.01 -8.57
N GLY A 97 3.32 11.10 -9.35
CA GLY A 97 3.35 12.45 -8.78
C GLY A 97 3.26 13.57 -9.82
N LEU A 98 2.70 14.70 -9.40
CA LEU A 98 2.73 15.94 -10.19
C LEU A 98 4.17 16.47 -10.33
N PRO A 99 4.62 16.82 -11.55
CA PRO A 99 5.87 17.53 -11.75
C PRO A 99 6.05 18.75 -10.83
N SER A 100 5.04 19.62 -10.68
CA SER A 100 5.10 20.80 -9.79
C SER A 100 5.17 20.48 -8.28
N ARG A 101 4.91 19.23 -7.88
CA ARG A 101 5.07 18.77 -6.50
C ARG A 101 6.43 18.12 -6.21
N GLN A 102 7.32 17.96 -7.21
CA GLN A 102 8.69 17.54 -6.92
C GLN A 102 9.39 18.56 -6.02
N PRO A 103 10.14 18.16 -4.95
CA PRO A 103 10.59 19.09 -3.91
C PRO A 103 11.37 20.32 -4.42
N ALA A 104 12.25 20.13 -5.42
CA ALA A 104 13.05 21.21 -6.00
C ALA A 104 12.21 22.20 -6.83
N LEU A 105 11.25 21.71 -7.63
CA LEU A 105 10.38 22.56 -8.43
C LEU A 105 9.29 23.22 -7.58
N HIS A 106 8.73 22.48 -6.61
CA HIS A 106 7.72 22.98 -5.68
C HIS A 106 8.22 24.17 -4.85
N SER A 107 9.42 24.05 -4.27
CA SER A 107 10.04 25.15 -3.50
C SER A 107 10.36 26.36 -4.39
N PHE A 108 10.81 26.15 -5.64
CA PHE A 108 11.01 27.22 -6.62
C PHE A 108 9.69 27.93 -7.00
N LEU A 109 8.59 27.20 -7.21
CA LEU A 109 7.27 27.77 -7.49
C LEU A 109 6.71 28.53 -6.28
N GLY A 110 6.96 28.05 -5.06
CA GLY A 110 6.67 28.78 -3.82
C GLY A 110 7.46 30.09 -3.72
N HIS A 111 8.74 30.09 -4.07
CA HIS A 111 9.56 31.30 -4.10
C HIS A 111 9.12 32.30 -5.17
N LEU A 112 8.72 31.84 -6.37
CA LEU A 112 8.06 32.67 -7.38
C LEU A 112 6.79 33.37 -6.83
N ALA A 113 5.93 32.62 -6.12
CA ALA A 113 4.69 33.15 -5.55
C ALA A 113 4.94 34.20 -4.45
N VAL A 114 5.91 33.94 -3.55
CA VAL A 114 6.31 34.90 -2.51
C VAL A 114 6.96 36.14 -3.12
N GLN A 115 7.80 35.98 -4.14
CA GLN A 115 8.47 37.11 -4.81
C GLN A 115 7.47 37.99 -5.59
N ALA A 116 6.46 37.40 -6.24
CA ALA A 116 5.35 38.14 -6.82
C ALA A 116 4.63 38.99 -5.74
N GLN A 117 4.32 38.37 -4.60
CA GLN A 117 3.62 39.02 -3.50
C GLN A 117 4.43 40.17 -2.86
N ALA A 118 5.75 40.00 -2.72
CA ALA A 118 6.65 41.01 -2.15
C ALA A 118 6.74 42.27 -3.05
N ILE A 119 6.88 42.10 -4.37
CA ILE A 119 6.92 43.22 -5.32
C ILE A 119 5.58 44.00 -5.29
N LEU A 120 4.45 43.29 -5.21
CA LEU A 120 3.11 43.89 -5.05
C LEU A 120 2.98 44.66 -3.72
N GLN A 121 3.58 44.18 -2.63
CA GLN A 121 3.56 44.87 -1.34
C GLN A 121 4.43 46.14 -1.35
N VAL A 122 5.62 46.12 -1.94
CA VAL A 122 6.47 47.32 -2.09
C VAL A 122 5.74 48.40 -2.90
N ALA A 123 5.12 48.02 -4.02
CA ALA A 123 4.33 48.94 -4.83
C ALA A 123 3.15 49.57 -4.07
N ALA A 124 2.55 48.85 -3.11
CA ALA A 124 1.49 49.38 -2.24
C ALA A 124 2.02 50.29 -1.12
N GLN A 125 3.16 49.95 -0.51
CA GLN A 125 3.76 50.74 0.58
C GLN A 125 4.27 52.11 0.10
N GLN A 126 4.73 52.21 -1.15
CA GLN A 126 5.21 53.45 -1.76
C GLN A 126 4.15 54.58 -1.80
N ALA A 127 2.87 54.26 -1.60
CA ALA A 127 1.75 55.21 -1.65
C ALA A 127 1.40 55.88 -0.30
N CYS A 128 1.99 55.45 0.83
CA CYS A 128 1.47 55.76 2.17
C CYS A 128 2.39 56.53 3.13
N SER A 129 3.57 57.01 2.72
CA SER A 129 4.55 57.63 3.62
C SER A 129 4.82 59.13 3.35
N LYS A 130 4.40 59.99 4.29
CA LYS A 130 4.82 61.40 4.41
C LYS A 130 4.59 61.94 5.84
N ASP A 131 5.38 62.97 6.20
CA ASP A 131 5.29 63.86 7.38
C ASP A 131 5.58 63.20 8.76
N THR A 132 6.26 63.81 9.76
CA THR A 132 7.02 65.09 9.94
C THR A 132 8.02 64.96 11.15
N GLN A 133 8.96 65.90 11.36
CA GLN A 133 10.04 65.87 12.39
C GLN A 133 9.81 66.73 13.69
N ALA A 134 10.75 66.65 14.65
CA ALA A 134 10.76 67.23 16.03
C ALA A 134 11.52 68.60 16.15
N PRO A 135 12.21 69.10 17.26
CA PRO A 135 13.08 68.42 18.27
C PRO A 135 12.86 68.68 19.82
N PRO A 136 13.61 69.48 20.67
CA PRO A 136 14.14 68.99 21.98
C PRO A 136 14.06 69.88 23.27
N GLY A 137 14.43 69.31 24.46
CA GLY A 137 14.72 69.97 25.78
C GLY A 137 14.74 68.94 26.95
N GLY A 138 15.26 69.14 28.20
CA GLY A 138 15.99 70.23 28.90
C GLY A 138 16.44 69.81 30.35
N GLU A 139 17.08 70.70 31.15
CA GLU A 139 17.67 70.48 32.51
C GLU A 139 17.32 71.65 33.50
N PRO A 140 17.91 71.94 34.72
CA PRO A 140 18.99 71.31 35.56
C PRO A 140 18.91 71.33 37.13
N TRP A 141 19.20 70.20 37.81
CA TRP A 141 19.89 70.06 39.15
C TRP A 141 19.32 70.82 40.41
N PRO A 142 19.92 70.86 41.64
CA PRO A 142 20.91 69.98 42.35
C PRO A 142 20.63 69.59 43.86
N ARG A 143 21.30 68.51 44.34
CA ARG A 143 22.02 68.32 45.65
C ARG A 143 21.34 67.97 47.03
N GLU A 144 21.87 66.88 47.63
CA GLU A 144 22.33 66.52 49.02
C GLU A 144 22.17 67.53 50.21
N PRO A 145 22.44 67.20 51.52
CA PRO A 145 23.03 65.99 52.16
C PRO A 145 22.11 65.43 53.31
N THR A 146 22.47 64.78 54.43
CA THR A 146 23.73 64.50 55.19
C THR A 146 23.59 63.24 56.08
N ALA A 147 24.70 62.72 56.65
CA ALA A 147 24.75 61.55 57.54
C ALA A 147 24.87 61.88 59.05
N GLN A 148 24.63 60.89 59.93
CA GLN A 148 25.54 60.67 61.06
C GLN A 148 25.58 59.21 61.56
N ASP A 149 26.79 58.77 61.90
CA ASP A 149 27.19 57.38 62.14
C ASP A 149 27.48 57.13 63.64
N GLY A 150 27.00 56.01 64.19
CA GLY A 150 26.93 55.76 65.63
C GLY A 150 26.95 54.29 66.11
N LEU A 151 26.48 53.31 65.33
CA LEU A 151 26.57 51.87 65.69
C LEU A 151 28.01 51.30 65.52
N ARG A 152 29.02 52.18 65.47
CA ARG A 152 30.29 52.13 64.70
C ARG A 152 31.11 50.83 64.67
N VAL A 153 30.95 49.87 65.60
CA VAL A 153 31.80 48.66 65.66
C VAL A 153 31.08 47.39 65.22
N THR A 154 29.81 47.19 65.61
CA THR A 154 28.95 46.22 64.90
C THR A 154 28.56 46.76 63.53
N ALA A 155 28.41 48.08 63.41
CA ALA A 155 28.35 48.77 62.13
C ALA A 155 29.61 48.51 61.31
N ALA A 156 30.85 48.73 61.76
CA ALA A 156 32.05 48.50 60.93
C ALA A 156 32.07 47.14 60.19
N ARG A 157 31.68 46.03 60.84
CA ARG A 157 31.57 44.72 60.16
C ARG A 157 30.31 44.58 59.30
N ARG A 158 29.16 45.10 59.74
CA ARG A 158 27.93 45.18 58.94
C ARG A 158 28.12 46.04 57.69
N ASP A 159 28.91 47.09 57.79
CA ASP A 159 29.13 48.13 56.78
C ASP A 159 30.23 47.70 55.81
N TRP A 160 31.21 46.92 56.27
CA TRP A 160 32.07 46.13 55.39
C TRP A 160 31.23 45.11 54.58
N LEU A 161 30.35 44.33 55.22
CA LEU A 161 29.44 43.40 54.53
C LEU A 161 28.44 44.12 53.59
N LEU A 162 27.95 45.31 53.96
CA LEU A 162 27.12 46.14 53.10
C LEU A 162 27.92 46.73 51.94
N GLY A 163 29.20 47.08 52.15
CA GLY A 163 30.11 47.53 51.11
C GLY A 163 30.44 46.41 50.12
N GLU A 164 30.76 45.21 50.61
CA GLU A 164 30.95 44.00 49.80
C GLU A 164 29.67 43.63 49.05
N ARG A 165 28.51 43.64 49.71
CA ARG A 165 27.20 43.44 49.05
C ARG A 165 26.91 44.54 48.03
N GLN A 166 27.23 45.81 48.29
CA GLN A 166 27.07 46.91 47.32
C GLN A 166 28.05 46.79 46.14
N GLN A 167 29.24 46.23 46.36
CA GLN A 167 30.20 45.96 45.29
C GLN A 167 29.71 44.80 44.41
N LEU A 168 29.29 43.69 45.01
CA LEU A 168 28.66 42.56 44.30
C LEU A 168 27.37 42.99 43.58
N GLN A 169 26.58 43.89 44.16
CA GLN A 169 25.38 44.48 43.54
C GLN A 169 25.75 45.29 42.28
N LYS A 170 26.78 46.15 42.35
CA LYS A 170 27.30 46.88 41.18
C LYS A 170 27.91 45.96 40.13
N GLU A 171 28.58 44.88 40.54
CA GLU A 171 29.13 43.89 39.63
C GLU A 171 28.01 43.08 38.95
N MET A 172 26.94 42.74 39.67
CA MET A 172 25.72 42.16 39.07
C MET A 172 25.07 43.13 38.09
N GLU A 173 24.96 44.42 38.40
CA GLU A 173 24.41 45.44 37.51
C GLU A 173 25.31 45.68 36.27
N ALA A 174 26.63 45.64 36.43
CA ALA A 174 27.60 45.69 35.34
C ALA A 174 27.57 44.42 34.46
N LEU A 175 27.29 43.25 35.04
CA LEU A 175 27.09 42.00 34.29
C LEU A 175 25.74 41.95 33.60
N GLN A 176 24.67 42.46 34.22
CA GLN A 176 23.33 42.56 33.61
C GLN A 176 23.31 43.53 32.43
N THR A 177 23.93 44.70 32.58
CA THR A 177 24.08 45.65 31.46
C THR A 177 24.92 45.05 30.33
N ARG A 178 26.03 44.37 30.64
CA ARG A 178 26.83 43.65 29.64
C ARG A 178 26.09 42.48 28.98
N LEU A 179 25.24 41.75 29.71
CA LEU A 179 24.36 40.73 29.13
C LEU A 179 23.35 41.36 28.18
N SER A 180 22.67 42.45 28.56
CA SER A 180 21.70 43.12 27.67
C SER A 180 22.34 43.69 26.39
N VAL A 181 23.62 44.08 26.43
CA VAL A 181 24.40 44.44 25.23
C VAL A 181 24.65 43.22 24.35
N LEU A 182 25.10 42.10 24.93
CA LEU A 182 25.34 40.85 24.20
C LEU A 182 24.04 40.25 23.62
N GLU A 183 22.92 40.36 24.33
CA GLU A 183 21.58 39.98 23.84
C GLU A 183 21.12 40.87 22.68
N ALA A 184 21.42 42.17 22.72
CA ALA A 184 21.14 43.08 21.61
C ALA A 184 22.06 42.84 20.39
N GLU A 185 23.32 42.44 20.63
CA GLU A 185 24.25 42.02 19.58
C GLU A 185 23.85 40.67 18.97
N ASP A 186 23.46 39.68 19.77
CA ASP A 186 22.95 38.38 19.30
C ASP A 186 21.66 38.55 18.48
N GLN A 187 20.70 39.32 18.98
CA GLN A 187 19.50 39.68 18.22
C GLN A 187 19.81 40.46 16.93
N ARG A 188 20.87 41.28 16.90
CA ARG A 188 21.32 41.94 15.66
C ARG A 188 21.92 40.92 14.70
N LEU A 189 22.81 40.05 15.17
CA LEU A 189 23.45 39.03 14.34
C LEU A 189 22.42 38.02 13.81
N GLY A 190 21.40 37.67 14.59
CA GLY A 190 20.26 36.87 14.13
C GLY A 190 19.52 37.54 12.97
N ARG A 191 19.17 38.83 13.09
CA ARG A 191 18.57 39.60 11.98
C ARG A 191 19.50 39.71 10.78
N GLU A 192 20.79 39.97 10.99
CA GLU A 192 21.80 40.10 9.93
C GLU A 192 22.05 38.77 9.20
N LEU A 193 21.90 37.63 9.90
CA LEU A 193 21.89 36.28 9.31
C LEU A 193 20.58 35.99 8.57
N GLU A 194 19.41 36.35 9.12
CA GLU A 194 18.12 36.23 8.42
C GLU A 194 18.08 37.07 7.13
N GLU A 195 18.64 38.28 7.16
CA GLU A 195 18.80 39.16 5.99
C GLU A 195 19.78 38.54 4.97
N GLN A 196 20.91 37.97 5.41
CA GLN A 196 21.84 37.26 4.53
C GLN A 196 21.25 35.98 3.93
N GLU A 197 20.51 35.18 4.68
CA GLU A 197 19.79 34.01 4.15
C GLU A 197 18.73 34.43 3.12
N GLN A 198 17.97 35.49 3.38
CA GLN A 198 17.00 36.05 2.43
C GLN A 198 17.69 36.55 1.15
N LEU A 199 18.83 37.24 1.27
CA LEU A 199 19.65 37.69 0.14
C LEU A 199 20.19 36.51 -0.69
N LEU A 200 20.77 35.48 -0.05
CA LEU A 200 21.29 34.29 -0.71
C LEU A 200 20.19 33.50 -1.42
N ARG A 201 19.04 33.32 -0.77
CA ARG A 201 17.84 32.65 -1.29
C ARG A 201 17.24 33.38 -2.49
N GLY A 202 17.34 34.72 -2.52
CA GLY A 202 16.99 35.54 -3.68
C GLY A 202 18.01 35.48 -4.81
N GLN A 203 19.31 35.63 -4.51
CA GLN A 203 20.39 35.66 -5.51
C GLN A 203 20.52 34.34 -6.28
N GLY A 204 20.39 33.18 -5.61
CA GLY A 204 20.54 31.87 -6.25
C GLY A 204 19.45 31.52 -7.29
N CYS A 205 18.34 32.26 -7.35
CA CYS A 205 17.19 31.87 -8.16
C CYS A 205 17.19 32.40 -9.59
N GLY A 206 17.79 33.56 -9.86
CA GLY A 206 17.75 34.23 -11.18
C GLY A 206 16.37 34.79 -11.60
N VAL A 207 15.40 34.80 -10.70
CA VAL A 207 13.98 35.16 -10.95
C VAL A 207 13.73 36.67 -10.86
N THR A 208 14.57 37.40 -10.11
CA THR A 208 14.36 38.83 -9.78
C THR A 208 14.34 39.73 -11.01
N GLU A 209 15.27 39.55 -11.96
CA GLU A 209 15.33 40.36 -13.18
C GLU A 209 14.11 40.20 -14.10
N PRO A 210 13.67 38.97 -14.48
CA PRO A 210 12.48 38.82 -15.30
C PRO A 210 11.17 39.18 -14.57
N MET A 211 11.10 39.02 -13.24
CA MET A 211 9.90 39.43 -12.48
C MET A 211 9.74 40.95 -12.38
N ALA A 212 10.84 41.69 -12.24
CA ALA A 212 10.81 43.16 -12.13
C ALA A 212 10.39 43.89 -13.43
N ARG A 213 10.25 43.17 -14.54
CA ARG A 213 9.84 43.72 -15.86
C ARG A 213 8.38 43.45 -16.22
N LEU A 214 7.66 42.64 -15.43
CA LEU A 214 6.25 42.31 -15.70
C LEU A 214 5.31 43.49 -15.34
N PRO A 215 4.29 43.80 -16.17
CA PRO A 215 3.23 44.74 -15.81
C PRO A 215 2.52 44.36 -14.50
N LEU A 216 2.22 45.34 -13.65
CA LEU A 216 1.65 45.11 -12.30
C LEU A 216 0.39 44.20 -12.29
N GLY A 217 -0.48 44.35 -13.29
CA GLY A 217 -1.67 43.50 -13.44
C GLY A 217 -1.36 42.06 -13.85
N GLN A 218 -0.36 41.84 -14.71
CA GLN A 218 0.12 40.49 -15.05
C GLN A 218 0.82 39.84 -13.86
N LEU A 219 1.61 40.61 -13.10
CA LEU A 219 2.25 40.16 -11.86
C LEU A 219 1.23 39.73 -10.81
N GLN A 220 0.14 40.49 -10.65
CA GLN A 220 -0.96 40.16 -9.75
C GLN A 220 -1.71 38.88 -10.21
N ALA A 221 -2.00 38.76 -11.50
CA ALA A 221 -2.62 37.56 -12.07
C ALA A 221 -1.73 36.31 -11.91
N LEU A 222 -0.42 36.44 -12.19
CA LEU A 222 0.57 35.37 -12.04
C LEU A 222 0.74 34.93 -10.59
N GLY A 223 0.85 35.87 -9.65
CA GLY A 223 0.94 35.57 -8.22
C GLY A 223 -0.30 34.85 -7.71
N LYS A 224 -1.49 35.28 -8.13
CA LYS A 224 -2.76 34.64 -7.78
C LYS A 224 -2.91 33.24 -8.39
N ALA A 225 -2.63 33.07 -9.69
CA ALA A 225 -2.68 31.78 -10.37
C ALA A 225 -1.68 30.77 -9.79
N LEU A 226 -0.49 31.22 -9.36
CA LEU A 226 0.48 30.39 -8.63
C LEU A 226 -0.04 29.95 -7.26
N GLN A 227 -0.59 30.87 -6.46
CA GLN A 227 -1.15 30.56 -5.14
C GLN A 227 -2.31 29.55 -5.25
N ASP A 228 -3.22 29.77 -6.20
CA ASP A 228 -4.39 28.89 -6.41
C ASP A 228 -3.98 27.52 -6.96
N MET A 229 -2.99 27.46 -7.87
CA MET A 229 -2.41 26.20 -8.34
C MET A 229 -1.73 25.44 -7.19
N LEU A 230 -0.88 26.09 -6.39
CA LEU A 230 -0.18 25.44 -5.27
C LEU A 230 -1.17 24.94 -4.20
N ALA A 231 -2.22 25.71 -3.90
CA ALA A 231 -3.28 25.31 -2.97
C ALA A 231 -4.10 24.11 -3.48
N ALA A 232 -4.42 24.07 -4.78
CA ALA A 232 -5.15 22.95 -5.37
C ALA A 232 -4.26 21.70 -5.56
N ALA A 233 -2.99 21.87 -5.93
CA ALA A 233 -2.00 20.79 -6.00
C ALA A 233 -1.75 20.16 -4.61
N GLY A 234 -1.77 20.97 -3.54
CA GLY A 234 -1.68 20.48 -2.16
C GLY A 234 -2.82 19.54 -1.74
N GLN A 235 -4.00 19.65 -2.37
CA GLN A 235 -5.15 18.77 -2.11
C GLN A 235 -5.06 17.42 -2.86
N LEU A 236 -4.15 17.30 -3.84
CA LEU A 236 -4.00 16.12 -4.68
C LEU A 236 -2.96 15.13 -4.12
N HIS A 237 -3.45 14.02 -3.59
CA HIS A 237 -2.61 12.87 -3.27
C HIS A 237 -2.46 11.98 -4.50
N PHE A 238 -1.25 11.90 -5.05
CA PHE A 238 -0.96 11.10 -6.25
C PHE A 238 -0.56 9.66 -5.92
N GLN A 239 0.10 9.41 -4.77
CA GLN A 239 0.29 8.12 -4.08
C GLN A 239 1.03 8.36 -2.73
N ALA A 240 1.27 7.41 -1.81
CA ALA A 240 1.47 5.96 -1.99
C ALA A 240 0.72 5.01 -1.04
N GLU A 241 0.15 5.47 0.07
CA GLU A 241 -0.66 4.62 0.96
C GLU A 241 -2.16 4.96 0.90
N PRO A 242 -3.06 3.98 1.13
CA PRO A 242 -4.46 4.28 1.42
C PRO A 242 -4.63 5.11 2.71
N PRO A 243 -5.77 5.79 2.91
CA PRO A 243 -6.13 6.36 4.21
C PRO A 243 -6.05 5.35 5.36
N GLU A 244 -5.78 5.82 6.59
CA GLU A 244 -5.63 4.97 7.78
C GLU A 244 -6.85 4.08 8.06
N ASP A 245 -8.07 4.52 7.70
CA ASP A 245 -9.29 3.72 7.76
C ASP A 245 -9.21 2.49 6.84
N ILE A 246 -8.66 2.66 5.63
CA ILE A 246 -8.53 1.60 4.62
C ILE A 246 -7.38 0.65 4.96
N THR A 247 -6.24 1.16 5.44
CA THR A 247 -5.12 0.28 5.87
C THR A 247 -5.48 -0.53 7.11
N SER A 248 -6.11 0.08 8.12
CA SER A 248 -6.56 -0.63 9.32
C SER A 248 -7.66 -1.65 9.03
N LEU A 249 -8.57 -1.40 8.07
CA LEU A 249 -9.49 -2.42 7.56
C LEU A 249 -8.75 -3.59 6.88
N GLN A 250 -7.75 -3.32 6.05
CA GLN A 250 -6.93 -4.37 5.43
C GLN A 250 -6.18 -5.21 6.48
N GLU A 251 -5.62 -4.59 7.51
CA GLU A 251 -4.98 -5.30 8.63
C GLU A 251 -5.96 -6.15 9.44
N ARG A 252 -7.16 -5.61 9.71
CA ARG A 252 -8.25 -6.33 10.38
C ARG A 252 -8.70 -7.55 9.56
N ILE A 253 -8.77 -7.43 8.24
CA ILE A 253 -9.07 -8.56 7.33
C ILE A 253 -7.91 -9.58 7.33
N LYS A 254 -6.65 -9.14 7.27
CA LYS A 254 -5.47 -10.04 7.38
C LYS A 254 -5.50 -10.83 8.69
N SER A 255 -5.77 -10.17 9.82
CA SER A 255 -5.91 -10.80 11.14
C SER A 255 -7.08 -11.79 11.21
N LEU A 256 -8.24 -11.40 10.68
CA LEU A 256 -9.43 -12.26 10.61
C LEU A 256 -9.19 -13.51 9.74
N ASN A 257 -8.48 -13.37 8.62
CA ASN A 257 -8.10 -14.48 7.74
C ASN A 257 -7.16 -15.49 8.42
N LEU A 258 -6.31 -15.05 9.36
CA LEU A 258 -5.52 -15.97 10.18
C LEU A 258 -6.41 -16.72 11.17
N SER A 259 -7.27 -16.02 11.91
CA SER A 259 -8.22 -16.67 12.85
C SER A 259 -9.20 -17.62 12.16
N LEU A 260 -9.61 -17.32 10.93
CA LEU A 260 -10.43 -18.21 10.11
C LEU A 260 -9.68 -19.48 9.71
N LYS A 261 -8.38 -19.40 9.39
CA LYS A 261 -7.54 -20.57 9.14
C LYS A 261 -7.41 -21.45 10.39
N GLU A 262 -7.17 -20.84 11.55
CA GLU A 262 -7.10 -21.53 12.86
C GLU A 262 -8.41 -22.27 13.20
N VAL A 263 -9.56 -21.59 13.13
CA VAL A 263 -10.85 -22.23 13.43
C VAL A 263 -11.22 -23.27 12.35
N THR A 264 -10.77 -23.11 11.10
CA THR A 264 -10.94 -24.14 10.07
C THR A 264 -10.13 -25.40 10.40
N THR A 265 -8.89 -25.30 10.89
CA THR A 265 -8.11 -26.49 11.31
C THR A 265 -8.65 -27.10 12.60
N GLU A 266 -9.18 -26.32 13.56
CA GLU A 266 -9.97 -26.85 14.70
C GLU A 266 -11.16 -27.70 14.22
N VAL A 267 -11.92 -27.21 13.23
CA VAL A 267 -13.09 -27.93 12.68
C VAL A 267 -12.68 -29.21 11.96
N CYS A 268 -11.66 -29.17 11.08
CA CYS A 268 -11.19 -30.34 10.35
C CYS A 268 -10.62 -31.43 11.27
N THR A 269 -9.79 -31.05 12.24
CA THR A 269 -9.23 -32.00 13.22
C THR A 269 -10.33 -32.64 14.08
N SER A 270 -11.24 -31.83 14.62
CA SER A 270 -12.41 -32.30 15.38
C SER A 270 -13.31 -33.24 14.56
N GLY A 271 -13.55 -32.93 13.29
CA GLY A 271 -14.28 -33.79 12.35
C GLY A 271 -13.62 -35.15 12.14
N SER A 272 -12.29 -35.17 11.92
CA SER A 272 -11.54 -36.43 11.76
C SER A 272 -11.59 -37.32 13.01
N LEU A 273 -11.55 -36.72 14.21
CA LEU A 273 -11.69 -37.41 15.49
C LEU A 273 -13.11 -37.97 15.66
N CYS A 274 -14.15 -37.18 15.36
CA CYS A 274 -15.54 -37.65 15.38
C CYS A 274 -15.78 -38.83 14.42
N SER A 275 -15.13 -38.85 13.25
CA SER A 275 -15.21 -39.95 12.28
C SER A 275 -14.32 -41.15 12.64
N ARG A 276 -13.31 -41.00 13.50
CA ARG A 276 -12.56 -42.12 14.09
C ARG A 276 -13.34 -42.75 15.25
N LEU A 277 -13.92 -41.94 16.13
CA LEU A 277 -14.74 -42.39 17.25
C LEU A 277 -16.01 -43.12 16.79
N ARG A 278 -16.76 -42.57 15.82
CA ARG A 278 -17.94 -43.24 15.23
C ARG A 278 -17.61 -44.65 14.72
N ARG A 279 -16.50 -44.82 13.98
CA ARG A 279 -16.07 -46.14 13.49
C ARG A 279 -15.74 -47.11 14.62
N ARG A 280 -15.12 -46.67 15.71
CA ARG A 280 -14.85 -47.55 16.88
C ARG A 280 -16.15 -47.93 17.59
N VAL A 281 -17.06 -46.98 17.82
CA VAL A 281 -18.38 -47.24 18.41
C VAL A 281 -19.14 -48.29 17.58
N SER A 282 -19.28 -48.09 16.27
CA SER A 282 -20.01 -49.02 15.41
C SER A 282 -19.33 -50.38 15.22
N HIS A 283 -18.00 -50.46 15.39
CA HIS A 283 -17.30 -51.75 15.49
C HIS A 283 -17.64 -52.50 16.81
N LEU A 284 -17.78 -51.80 17.93
CA LEU A 284 -18.23 -52.41 19.19
C LEU A 284 -19.71 -52.82 19.12
N GLU A 285 -20.57 -51.98 18.53
CA GLU A 285 -21.98 -52.27 18.28
C GLU A 285 -22.21 -53.54 17.45
N THR A 286 -21.36 -53.77 16.44
CA THR A 286 -21.45 -54.98 15.58
C THR A 286 -20.77 -56.20 16.21
N ARG A 287 -19.73 -56.03 17.03
CA ARG A 287 -19.04 -57.13 17.73
C ARG A 287 -19.84 -57.69 18.92
N LEU A 288 -20.52 -56.83 19.68
CA LEU A 288 -21.22 -57.24 20.92
C LEU A 288 -22.28 -58.34 20.69
N PRO A 289 -23.18 -58.26 19.68
CA PRO A 289 -24.14 -59.33 19.39
C PRO A 289 -23.51 -60.70 19.13
N ALA A 290 -22.41 -60.75 18.37
CA ALA A 290 -21.70 -62.00 18.08
C ALA A 290 -21.06 -62.63 19.34
N LEU A 291 -20.56 -61.80 20.27
CA LEU A 291 -20.08 -62.29 21.57
C LEU A 291 -21.25 -62.79 22.45
N HIS A 292 -22.41 -62.14 22.42
CA HIS A 292 -23.61 -62.60 23.11
C HIS A 292 -24.08 -63.97 22.58
N GLU A 293 -24.03 -64.19 21.27
CA GLU A 293 -24.33 -65.50 20.64
C GLU A 293 -23.29 -66.56 21.02
N ALA A 294 -21.99 -66.26 20.88
CA ALA A 294 -20.91 -67.17 21.28
C ALA A 294 -21.02 -67.59 22.76
N LYS A 295 -21.41 -66.66 23.64
CA LYS A 295 -21.69 -66.93 25.05
C LYS A 295 -22.90 -67.85 25.24
N ALA A 296 -23.99 -67.64 24.49
CA ALA A 296 -25.16 -68.52 24.54
C ALA A 296 -24.83 -69.95 24.08
N LEU A 297 -24.05 -70.08 22.99
CA LEU A 297 -23.52 -71.36 22.51
C LEU A 297 -22.64 -72.03 23.57
N ALA A 298 -21.70 -71.31 24.19
CA ALA A 298 -20.85 -71.84 25.26
C ALA A 298 -21.64 -72.33 26.48
N ILE A 299 -22.73 -71.65 26.86
CA ILE A 299 -23.66 -72.12 27.91
C ILE A 299 -24.36 -73.41 27.47
N SER A 300 -24.87 -73.48 26.23
CA SER A 300 -25.57 -74.66 25.71
C SER A 300 -24.67 -75.91 25.59
N GLY A 301 -23.37 -75.71 25.32
CA GLY A 301 -22.36 -76.76 25.31
C GLY A 301 -21.75 -77.09 26.68
N GLY A 302 -22.17 -76.43 27.76
CA GLY A 302 -21.65 -76.66 29.12
C GLY A 302 -20.24 -76.10 29.38
N HIS A 303 -19.71 -75.24 28.50
CA HIS A 303 -18.39 -74.61 28.64
C HIS A 303 -18.45 -73.37 29.56
N PHE A 304 -18.79 -73.60 30.84
CA PHE A 304 -19.10 -72.54 31.80
C PHE A 304 -17.94 -71.56 32.08
N CYS A 305 -16.67 -72.01 32.00
CA CYS A 305 -15.52 -71.11 32.12
C CYS A 305 -15.50 -70.09 30.97
N THR A 306 -15.51 -70.58 29.72
CA THR A 306 -15.56 -69.74 28.52
C THR A 306 -16.78 -68.81 28.51
N ALA A 307 -17.94 -69.28 28.99
CA ALA A 307 -19.14 -68.46 29.13
C ALA A 307 -19.03 -67.36 30.21
N LYS A 308 -18.22 -67.56 31.27
CA LYS A 308 -17.88 -66.54 32.26
C LYS A 308 -16.91 -65.51 31.67
N ASP A 309 -15.88 -65.97 30.99
CA ASP A 309 -14.84 -65.10 30.41
C ASP A 309 -15.46 -64.17 29.35
N LEU A 310 -16.30 -64.72 28.45
CA LEU A 310 -17.12 -63.94 27.51
C LEU A 310 -18.09 -62.98 28.23
N ALA A 311 -18.62 -63.34 29.41
CA ALA A 311 -19.48 -62.46 30.20
C ALA A 311 -18.75 -61.30 30.89
N GLU A 312 -17.43 -61.37 30.99
CA GLU A 312 -16.56 -60.30 31.48
C GLU A 312 -16.06 -59.43 30.31
N GLU A 313 -15.71 -60.05 29.16
CA GLU A 313 -15.39 -59.33 27.91
C GLU A 313 -16.57 -58.46 27.42
N ILE A 314 -17.77 -59.03 27.30
CA ILE A 314 -18.99 -58.31 26.88
C ILE A 314 -19.24 -57.09 27.78
N ARG A 315 -19.02 -57.23 29.09
CA ARG A 315 -19.21 -56.13 30.05
C ARG A 315 -18.17 -55.03 29.86
N SER A 316 -16.91 -55.40 29.66
CA SER A 316 -15.79 -54.48 29.43
C SER A 316 -15.95 -53.70 28.13
N LEU A 317 -16.30 -54.37 27.03
CA LEU A 317 -16.56 -53.76 25.73
C LEU A 317 -17.86 -52.92 25.73
N GLY A 318 -18.84 -53.30 26.54
CA GLY A 318 -20.03 -52.48 26.80
C GLY A 318 -19.69 -51.14 27.45
N SER A 319 -18.88 -51.15 28.51
CA SER A 319 -18.38 -49.91 29.13
C SER A 319 -17.47 -49.09 28.19
N GLU A 320 -16.61 -49.74 27.40
CA GLU A 320 -15.78 -49.02 26.39
C GLU A 320 -16.68 -48.29 25.38
N ARG A 321 -17.74 -48.94 24.89
CA ARG A 321 -18.73 -48.36 23.98
C ARG A 321 -19.42 -47.14 24.60
N GLU A 322 -19.93 -47.26 25.83
CA GLU A 322 -20.61 -46.16 26.53
C GLU A 322 -19.68 -44.97 26.81
N GLU A 323 -18.43 -45.21 27.19
CA GLU A 323 -17.42 -44.17 27.38
C GLU A 323 -17.07 -43.44 26.06
N LEU A 324 -16.91 -44.19 24.97
CA LEU A 324 -16.63 -43.64 23.64
C LEU A 324 -17.82 -42.86 23.05
N GLU A 325 -19.06 -43.29 23.32
CA GLU A 325 -20.28 -42.53 22.99
C GLU A 325 -20.35 -41.21 23.77
N ALA A 326 -20.07 -41.26 25.08
CA ALA A 326 -20.01 -40.05 25.90
C ALA A 326 -18.87 -39.10 25.48
N LEU A 327 -17.75 -39.63 24.97
CA LEU A 327 -16.65 -38.84 24.38
C LEU A 327 -17.06 -38.23 23.03
N LEU A 328 -17.68 -39.01 22.15
CA LEU A 328 -18.19 -38.57 20.86
C LEU A 328 -19.23 -37.44 21.01
N GLY A 329 -20.17 -37.57 21.95
CA GLY A 329 -21.15 -36.52 22.25
C GLY A 329 -20.50 -35.19 22.68
N LYS A 330 -19.46 -35.25 23.52
CA LYS A 330 -18.67 -34.07 23.92
C LYS A 330 -17.95 -33.46 22.70
N MET A 331 -17.31 -34.28 21.88
CA MET A 331 -16.60 -33.83 20.67
C MET A 331 -17.54 -33.19 19.63
N LEU A 332 -18.73 -33.76 19.40
CA LEU A 332 -19.75 -33.18 18.52
C LEU A 332 -20.27 -31.83 19.06
N GLY A 333 -20.46 -31.69 20.38
CA GLY A 333 -20.80 -30.41 21.00
C GLY A 333 -19.72 -29.34 20.84
N LEU A 334 -18.44 -29.72 20.95
CA LEU A 334 -17.30 -28.83 20.67
C LEU A 334 -17.23 -28.45 19.18
N SER A 335 -17.44 -29.42 18.28
CA SER A 335 -17.46 -29.22 16.82
C SER A 335 -18.57 -28.27 16.38
N SER A 336 -19.80 -28.45 16.88
CA SER A 336 -20.92 -27.52 16.65
C SER A 336 -20.60 -26.09 17.10
N ARG A 337 -19.86 -25.95 18.21
CA ARG A 337 -19.41 -24.64 18.71
C ARG A 337 -18.31 -24.02 17.84
N SER A 338 -17.38 -24.79 17.27
CA SER A 338 -16.34 -24.25 16.38
C SER A 338 -16.85 -23.98 14.96
N THR A 339 -17.74 -24.81 14.39
CA THR A 339 -18.42 -24.48 13.11
C THR A 339 -19.31 -23.25 13.27
N GLY A 340 -20.02 -23.12 14.40
CA GLY A 340 -20.77 -21.91 14.73
C GLY A 340 -19.92 -20.66 14.92
N LYS A 341 -18.65 -20.78 15.37
CA LYS A 341 -17.67 -19.67 15.32
C LYS A 341 -17.28 -19.35 13.87
N LEU A 342 -16.93 -20.38 13.09
CA LEU A 342 -16.45 -20.26 11.71
C LEU A 342 -17.45 -19.52 10.81
N GLY A 343 -18.75 -19.78 10.97
CA GLY A 343 -19.80 -19.05 10.27
C GLY A 343 -19.76 -17.55 10.55
N ARG A 344 -19.73 -17.15 11.83
CA ARG A 344 -19.64 -15.73 12.21
C ARG A 344 -18.36 -15.05 11.74
N LEU A 345 -17.22 -15.76 11.76
CA LEU A 345 -15.95 -15.20 11.24
C LEU A 345 -15.99 -14.98 9.72
N ARG A 346 -16.74 -15.81 8.97
CA ARG A 346 -17.01 -15.59 7.53
C ARG A 346 -17.96 -14.41 7.32
N GLU A 347 -19.07 -14.33 8.06
CA GLU A 347 -19.99 -13.19 8.04
C GLU A 347 -19.28 -11.85 8.36
N ASP A 348 -18.33 -11.88 9.32
CA ASP A 348 -17.46 -10.76 9.66
C ASP A 348 -16.48 -10.42 8.51
N GLN A 349 -15.90 -11.43 7.85
CA GLN A 349 -14.99 -11.26 6.71
C GLN A 349 -15.74 -10.62 5.53
N ASP A 350 -16.86 -11.19 5.12
CA ASP A 350 -17.69 -10.70 4.01
C ASP A 350 -18.12 -9.25 4.25
N ARG A 351 -18.43 -8.89 5.51
CA ARG A 351 -18.79 -7.53 5.89
C ARG A 351 -17.61 -6.57 5.76
N LEU A 352 -16.45 -6.92 6.30
CA LEU A 352 -15.25 -6.08 6.23
C LEU A 352 -14.72 -5.94 4.80
N CYS A 353 -14.79 -7.00 3.99
CA CYS A 353 -14.42 -6.93 2.57
C CYS A 353 -15.35 -6.02 1.76
N ARG A 354 -16.68 -6.07 2.02
CA ARG A 354 -17.63 -5.12 1.42
C ARG A 354 -17.42 -3.69 1.90
N GLU A 355 -17.11 -3.49 3.19
CA GLU A 355 -16.78 -2.18 3.75
C GLU A 355 -15.51 -1.61 3.10
N LEU A 356 -14.45 -2.42 2.96
CA LEU A 356 -13.21 -2.07 2.28
C LEU A 356 -13.46 -1.68 0.82
N ALA A 357 -14.26 -2.46 0.08
CA ALA A 357 -14.60 -2.17 -1.32
C ALA A 357 -15.37 -0.84 -1.46
N CYS A 358 -16.35 -0.58 -0.59
CA CYS A 358 -17.09 0.68 -0.57
C CYS A 358 -16.20 1.88 -0.23
N GLN A 359 -15.32 1.77 0.77
CA GLN A 359 -14.39 2.85 1.13
C GLN A 359 -13.35 3.10 0.03
N ALA A 360 -12.81 2.05 -0.59
CA ALA A 360 -11.87 2.17 -1.71
C ALA A 360 -12.52 2.90 -2.91
N ALA A 361 -13.74 2.52 -3.30
CA ALA A 361 -14.47 3.18 -4.38
C ALA A 361 -14.81 4.65 -4.05
N ALA A 362 -15.19 4.95 -2.81
CA ALA A 362 -15.45 6.33 -2.37
C ALA A 362 -14.17 7.20 -2.35
N TYR A 363 -13.04 6.63 -1.90
CA TYR A 363 -11.73 7.28 -1.96
C TYR A 363 -11.31 7.55 -3.41
N GLU A 364 -11.40 6.55 -4.29
CA GLU A 364 -11.07 6.67 -5.71
C GLU A 364 -11.93 7.71 -6.42
N ALA A 365 -13.24 7.74 -6.16
CA ALA A 365 -14.15 8.77 -6.68
C ALA A 365 -13.72 10.18 -6.21
N SER A 366 -13.34 10.33 -4.93
CA SER A 366 -12.84 11.60 -4.39
C SER A 366 -11.52 12.04 -5.03
N VAL A 367 -10.60 11.10 -5.31
CA VAL A 367 -9.35 11.38 -6.04
C VAL A 367 -9.63 11.81 -7.47
N LYS A 368 -10.55 11.14 -8.18
CA LYS A 368 -10.97 11.53 -9.54
C LYS A 368 -11.58 12.92 -9.57
N GLU A 369 -12.51 13.21 -8.66
CA GLU A 369 -13.16 14.52 -8.54
C GLU A 369 -12.15 15.65 -8.31
N LYS A 370 -11.22 15.47 -7.36
CA LYS A 370 -10.14 16.43 -7.09
C LYS A 370 -9.22 16.61 -8.29
N THR A 371 -8.88 15.52 -8.99
CA THR A 371 -8.01 15.55 -10.17
C THR A 371 -8.65 16.33 -11.32
N VAL A 372 -9.94 16.13 -11.58
CA VAL A 372 -10.70 16.90 -12.59
C VAL A 372 -10.75 18.37 -12.20
N LYS A 373 -11.11 18.71 -10.95
CA LYS A 373 -11.12 20.11 -10.46
C LYS A 373 -9.78 20.82 -10.60
N TYR A 374 -8.67 20.12 -10.38
CA TYR A 374 -7.34 20.70 -10.59
C TYR A 374 -7.00 20.85 -12.07
N MET A 375 -7.39 19.91 -12.94
CA MET A 375 -7.25 20.08 -14.39
C MET A 375 -8.04 21.31 -14.90
N GLU A 376 -9.24 21.57 -14.37
CA GLU A 376 -10.02 22.78 -14.67
C GLU A 376 -9.26 24.06 -14.27
N VAL A 377 -8.64 24.08 -13.08
CA VAL A 377 -7.78 25.19 -12.62
C VAL A 377 -6.55 25.37 -13.54
N LEU A 378 -5.87 24.29 -13.90
CA LEU A 378 -4.73 24.35 -14.83
C LEU A 378 -5.15 24.85 -16.21
N GLU A 379 -6.29 24.42 -16.75
CA GLU A 379 -6.80 24.91 -18.03
C GLU A 379 -7.23 26.39 -17.97
N GLY A 380 -7.82 26.86 -16.87
CA GLY A 380 -8.13 28.27 -16.66
C GLY A 380 -6.86 29.14 -16.58
N ASN A 381 -5.84 28.66 -15.87
CA ASN A 381 -4.55 29.31 -15.74
C ASN A 381 -3.78 29.34 -17.08
N LEU A 382 -3.78 28.24 -17.85
CA LEU A 382 -3.17 28.15 -19.18
C LEU A 382 -3.82 29.10 -20.21
N ARG A 383 -5.10 29.46 -20.04
CA ARG A 383 -5.80 30.43 -20.90
C ARG A 383 -5.55 31.89 -20.51
N SER A 384 -4.89 32.16 -19.37
CA SER A 384 -4.77 33.50 -18.78
C SER A 384 -3.33 33.93 -18.45
N CYS A 385 -2.35 33.04 -18.47
CA CYS A 385 -0.95 33.37 -18.17
C CYS A 385 -0.07 33.38 -19.43
N GLU A 386 0.66 34.48 -19.64
CA GLU A 386 1.62 34.65 -20.73
C GLU A 386 3.02 34.08 -20.40
N ASN A 387 3.25 33.57 -19.17
CA ASN A 387 4.57 33.12 -18.74
C ASN A 387 4.93 31.72 -19.32
N PRO A 388 5.99 31.59 -20.14
CA PRO A 388 6.30 30.34 -20.84
C PRO A 388 6.81 29.23 -19.90
N LEU A 389 7.39 29.59 -18.75
CA LEU A 389 7.82 28.62 -17.74
C LEU A 389 6.62 27.99 -17.03
N LEU A 390 5.66 28.81 -16.60
CA LEU A 390 4.45 28.31 -15.93
C LEU A 390 3.56 27.51 -16.89
N GLN A 391 3.43 27.95 -18.15
CA GLN A 391 2.74 27.17 -19.19
C GLN A 391 3.34 25.76 -19.33
N LYS A 392 4.67 25.63 -19.36
CA LYS A 392 5.35 24.32 -19.48
C LYS A 392 5.16 23.44 -18.24
N VAL A 393 5.19 24.01 -17.03
CA VAL A 393 4.90 23.28 -15.78
C VAL A 393 3.45 22.78 -15.78
N TRP A 394 2.48 23.65 -16.06
CA TRP A 394 1.06 23.29 -16.01
C TRP A 394 0.65 22.31 -17.12
N VAL A 395 1.25 22.37 -18.31
CA VAL A 395 1.05 21.33 -19.35
C VAL A 395 1.55 19.96 -18.86
N ALA A 396 2.70 19.92 -18.17
CA ALA A 396 3.23 18.68 -17.62
C ALA A 396 2.37 18.14 -16.45
N ASP A 397 1.91 19.01 -15.55
CA ASP A 397 0.98 18.65 -14.47
C ASP A 397 -0.34 18.09 -15.03
N LEU A 398 -0.88 18.71 -16.08
CA LEU A 398 -2.12 18.29 -16.73
C LEU A 398 -1.95 16.95 -17.47
N GLU A 399 -0.79 16.69 -18.07
CA GLU A 399 -0.45 15.36 -18.60
C GLU A 399 -0.33 14.31 -17.48
N ALA A 400 0.30 14.63 -16.36
CA ALA A 400 0.35 13.74 -15.20
C ALA A 400 -1.05 13.43 -14.62
N CYS A 401 -1.95 14.41 -14.57
CA CYS A 401 -3.36 14.19 -14.20
C CYS A 401 -4.09 13.26 -15.18
N ARG A 402 -3.86 13.38 -16.49
CA ARG A 402 -4.42 12.47 -17.49
C ARG A 402 -3.92 11.03 -17.30
N LEU A 403 -2.64 10.86 -16.98
CA LEU A 403 -2.04 9.55 -16.70
C LEU A 403 -2.60 8.93 -15.39
N LEU A 404 -2.77 9.73 -14.33
CA LEU A 404 -3.46 9.29 -13.10
C LEU A 404 -4.91 8.84 -13.36
N LEU A 405 -5.68 9.62 -14.13
CA LEU A 405 -7.04 9.23 -14.52
C LEU A 405 -7.08 7.99 -15.42
N GLN A 406 -5.99 7.64 -16.11
CA GLN A 406 -5.85 6.37 -16.84
C GLN A 406 -5.50 5.21 -15.93
N SER A 407 -4.60 5.37 -14.94
CA SER A 407 -4.24 4.29 -14.01
C SER A 407 -5.42 3.86 -13.14
N LEU A 408 -6.24 4.82 -12.68
CA LEU A 408 -7.44 4.52 -11.91
C LEU A 408 -8.48 3.73 -12.74
N LYS A 409 -8.71 4.11 -14.01
CA LYS A 409 -9.59 3.37 -14.93
C LYS A 409 -9.13 1.94 -15.21
N LEU A 410 -7.83 1.66 -15.14
CA LEU A 410 -7.30 0.29 -15.26
C LEU A 410 -7.63 -0.55 -14.02
N GLN A 411 -7.72 0.06 -12.84
CA GLN A 411 -8.10 -0.63 -11.59
C GLN A 411 -9.60 -0.92 -11.54
N GLU A 412 -10.46 0.03 -11.94
CA GLU A 412 -11.91 -0.21 -12.12
C GLU A 412 -12.18 -1.43 -13.02
N ALA A 413 -11.41 -1.57 -14.09
CA ALA A 413 -11.57 -2.64 -15.07
C ALA A 413 -11.13 -4.03 -14.59
N VAL A 414 -10.55 -4.17 -13.38
CA VAL A 414 -10.32 -5.48 -12.73
C VAL A 414 -11.63 -6.04 -12.18
N GLY A 415 -12.50 -5.20 -11.63
CA GLY A 415 -13.64 -5.63 -10.81
C GLY A 415 -13.27 -5.79 -9.34
N SER A 416 -14.28 -5.87 -8.47
CA SER A 416 -14.08 -6.09 -7.03
C SER A 416 -13.93 -7.58 -6.73
N PRO A 417 -12.90 -8.02 -5.96
CA PRO A 417 -12.75 -9.43 -5.53
C PRO A 417 -13.86 -9.98 -4.62
N CYS A 418 -14.98 -9.26 -4.46
CA CYS A 418 -16.14 -9.65 -3.66
C CYS A 418 -17.46 -9.50 -4.43
N ALA A 419 -17.40 -9.42 -5.76
CA ALA A 419 -18.56 -9.59 -6.63
C ALA A 419 -18.94 -11.08 -6.76
N GLU A 420 -19.40 -11.70 -5.66
CA GLU A 420 -20.29 -12.85 -5.80
C GLU A 420 -21.57 -12.36 -6.50
N ASP A 421 -21.69 -12.61 -7.81
CA ASP A 421 -22.93 -12.36 -8.53
C ASP A 421 -24.01 -13.36 -8.08
N LYS A 422 -24.69 -13.02 -6.98
CA LYS A 422 -25.90 -13.70 -6.51
C LYS A 422 -27.10 -13.27 -7.35
N GLY A 423 -27.00 -13.57 -8.65
CA GLY A 423 -28.09 -13.49 -9.62
C GLY A 423 -29.33 -14.23 -9.08
N PRO A 424 -30.53 -13.62 -9.10
CA PRO A 424 -31.75 -14.24 -8.60
C PRO A 424 -32.08 -15.56 -9.33
N ARG A 425 -31.97 -16.68 -8.62
CA ARG A 425 -32.20 -18.02 -9.14
C ARG A 425 -33.70 -18.35 -9.21
N ASP A 426 -34.41 -17.78 -10.19
CA ASP A 426 -35.61 -18.36 -10.83
C ASP A 426 -36.13 -17.47 -11.97
N GLY A 427 -36.66 -18.07 -13.05
CA GLY A 427 -37.38 -17.35 -14.11
C GLY A 427 -37.10 -17.82 -15.54
N LEU A 428 -37.86 -18.82 -16.02
CA LEU A 428 -37.84 -19.28 -17.41
C LEU A 428 -38.33 -18.19 -18.39
N SER A 429 -37.52 -17.84 -19.40
CA SER A 429 -38.03 -17.29 -20.67
C SER A 429 -37.04 -17.52 -21.82
N TRP A 430 -37.53 -18.04 -22.93
CA TRP A 430 -36.75 -18.38 -24.13
C TRP A 430 -37.25 -17.53 -25.31
N ALA A 431 -36.37 -16.78 -26.00
CA ALA A 431 -36.52 -16.44 -27.42
C ALA A 431 -35.37 -15.58 -27.99
N GLN A 432 -34.69 -16.14 -29.00
CA GLN A 432 -34.34 -15.51 -30.30
C GLN A 432 -33.71 -14.09 -30.33
N SER A 433 -32.45 -14.04 -30.77
CA SER A 433 -32.16 -13.52 -32.13
C SER A 433 -30.93 -14.25 -32.70
N GLU A 434 -30.91 -14.49 -34.02
CA GLU A 434 -29.83 -15.17 -34.72
C GLU A 434 -28.89 -14.19 -35.48
N ASP A 435 -27.75 -14.73 -35.90
CA ASP A 435 -26.88 -14.37 -37.04
C ASP A 435 -26.30 -12.94 -37.18
N GLN A 436 -24.97 -12.86 -37.02
CA GLN A 436 -24.14 -12.47 -38.18
C GLN A 436 -22.66 -12.92 -38.10
N GLY A 437 -22.17 -13.54 -39.20
CA GLY A 437 -20.76 -13.55 -39.67
C GLY A 437 -19.67 -14.06 -38.69
N LYS A 438 -19.22 -15.32 -38.69
CA LYS A 438 -18.42 -16.01 -39.74
C LYS A 438 -17.15 -15.26 -40.21
N ALA A 439 -15.97 -15.76 -39.85
CA ALA A 439 -15.00 -16.40 -40.77
C ALA A 439 -13.65 -16.73 -40.08
N LEU A 440 -12.88 -17.65 -40.69
CA LEU A 440 -11.60 -18.27 -40.25
C LEU A 440 -11.76 -19.31 -39.11
N TRP A 441 -11.45 -20.60 -39.29
CA TRP A 441 -10.80 -21.33 -40.40
C TRP A 441 -11.56 -22.62 -40.80
N GLN A 442 -11.24 -23.16 -41.98
CA GLN A 442 -11.61 -24.50 -42.45
C GLN A 442 -10.34 -25.29 -42.86
N ALA A 443 -10.54 -26.58 -43.14
CA ALA A 443 -9.56 -27.64 -43.45
C ALA A 443 -8.83 -28.22 -42.20
N SER A 444 -8.71 -29.54 -42.04
CA SER A 444 -9.21 -30.65 -42.87
C SER A 444 -9.56 -31.89 -42.01
N PRO A 445 -10.41 -32.83 -42.50
CA PRO A 445 -10.97 -33.91 -41.68
C PRO A 445 -10.35 -35.29 -41.93
N GLU A 446 -10.24 -36.08 -40.86
CA GLU A 446 -10.23 -37.56 -40.78
C GLU A 446 -10.17 -37.88 -39.27
N TRP A 447 -10.92 -38.81 -38.67
CA TRP A 447 -11.63 -39.98 -39.19
C TRP A 447 -13.12 -39.99 -38.79
N ARG A 448 -13.95 -40.82 -39.47
CA ARG A 448 -15.34 -41.07 -39.07
C ARG A 448 -15.74 -42.55 -39.23
N ALA A 449 -15.95 -43.23 -38.10
CA ALA A 449 -16.82 -44.40 -37.96
C ALA A 449 -17.38 -44.36 -36.53
N HIS A 450 -18.69 -44.15 -36.34
CA HIS A 450 -19.67 -45.21 -36.04
C HIS A 450 -19.34 -45.94 -34.72
N HIS A 451 -20.21 -45.94 -33.70
CA HIS A 451 -21.68 -46.02 -33.78
C HIS A 451 -22.43 -45.03 -32.87
N THR A 452 -23.58 -44.55 -33.34
CA THR A 452 -24.75 -44.26 -32.48
C THR A 452 -25.62 -45.52 -32.41
N PRO A 453 -26.44 -45.65 -31.36
CA PRO A 453 -27.89 -45.49 -31.59
C PRO A 453 -28.50 -44.39 -30.71
N GLU A 454 -29.40 -43.60 -31.28
CA GLU A 454 -30.29 -42.74 -30.50
C GLU A 454 -31.45 -43.57 -29.94
N LEU A 455 -31.83 -43.35 -28.67
CA LEU A 455 -33.16 -43.71 -28.17
C LEU A 455 -33.60 -42.82 -27.00
N HIS A 456 -34.69 -42.10 -27.26
CA HIS A 456 -35.48 -41.20 -26.43
C HIS A 456 -35.38 -41.24 -24.88
N CYS A 457 -35.12 -40.04 -24.34
CA CYS A 457 -35.91 -39.35 -23.30
C CYS A 457 -35.96 -39.83 -21.83
N ALA A 458 -35.47 -38.92 -20.98
CA ALA A 458 -36.07 -38.47 -19.70
C ALA A 458 -36.00 -39.37 -18.45
N GLY A 459 -35.09 -39.03 -17.51
CA GLY A 459 -35.36 -39.28 -16.08
C GLY A 459 -34.18 -39.22 -15.10
N GLU A 460 -32.95 -39.56 -15.49
CA GLU A 460 -32.04 -40.30 -14.58
C GLU A 460 -30.71 -39.62 -14.18
N GLN A 461 -30.61 -38.29 -14.18
CA GLN A 461 -29.43 -37.54 -13.66
C GLN A 461 -29.06 -37.84 -12.18
N LYS A 462 -29.90 -38.59 -11.47
CA LYS A 462 -29.68 -39.01 -10.09
C LYS A 462 -28.99 -40.39 -9.96
N GLU A 463 -28.83 -41.12 -11.05
CA GLU A 463 -28.24 -42.47 -11.02
C GLU A 463 -26.77 -42.45 -11.49
N GLU A 464 -26.47 -41.68 -12.54
CA GLU A 464 -25.09 -41.39 -13.00
C GLU A 464 -24.19 -40.84 -11.88
N SER A 465 -24.75 -39.97 -11.02
CA SER A 465 -24.05 -39.39 -9.87
C SER A 465 -23.78 -40.40 -8.75
N TYR A 466 -24.60 -41.45 -8.61
CA TYR A 466 -24.33 -42.56 -7.69
C TYR A 466 -23.32 -43.56 -8.28
N ILE A 467 -23.40 -43.87 -9.58
CA ILE A 467 -22.46 -44.75 -10.27
C ILE A 467 -21.03 -44.18 -10.20
N LEU A 468 -20.86 -42.89 -10.50
CA LEU A 468 -19.55 -42.22 -10.36
C LEU A 468 -19.03 -42.21 -8.91
N SER A 469 -19.92 -42.14 -7.91
CA SER A 469 -19.51 -42.20 -6.51
C SER A 469 -19.03 -43.59 -6.08
N ALA A 470 -19.67 -44.66 -6.59
CA ALA A 470 -19.30 -46.04 -6.30
C ALA A 470 -17.99 -46.45 -7.00
N GLU A 471 -17.81 -46.07 -8.26
CA GLU A 471 -16.56 -46.26 -9.02
C GLU A 471 -15.39 -45.55 -8.31
N LEU A 472 -15.60 -44.32 -7.84
CA LEU A 472 -14.59 -43.57 -7.09
C LEU A 472 -14.30 -44.19 -5.70
N GLU A 473 -15.32 -44.73 -5.02
CA GLU A 473 -15.15 -45.45 -3.74
C GLU A 473 -14.35 -46.75 -3.93
N GLU A 474 -14.64 -47.55 -4.98
CA GLU A 474 -13.89 -48.76 -5.31
C GLU A 474 -12.43 -48.45 -5.72
N GLN A 475 -12.20 -47.36 -6.47
CA GLN A 475 -10.84 -46.92 -6.80
C GLN A 475 -10.07 -46.42 -5.57
N CYS A 476 -10.72 -45.69 -4.66
CA CYS A 476 -10.13 -45.31 -3.37
C CYS A 476 -9.78 -46.53 -2.51
N GLU A 477 -10.64 -47.55 -2.44
CA GLU A 477 -10.31 -48.81 -1.77
C GLU A 477 -9.16 -49.56 -2.46
N ALA A 478 -9.13 -49.59 -3.80
CA ALA A 478 -8.07 -50.25 -4.55
C ALA A 478 -6.70 -49.57 -4.35
N ILE A 479 -6.68 -48.24 -4.19
CA ILE A 479 -5.49 -47.48 -3.79
C ILE A 479 -5.14 -47.78 -2.32
N GLY A 480 -6.12 -47.79 -1.41
CA GLY A 480 -5.91 -48.11 0.00
C GLY A 480 -5.31 -49.51 0.22
N ARG A 481 -5.80 -50.52 -0.52
CA ARG A 481 -5.24 -51.89 -0.53
C ARG A 481 -3.76 -51.88 -1.00
N LYS A 482 -3.47 -51.25 -2.14
CA LYS A 482 -2.09 -51.13 -2.67
C LYS A 482 -1.13 -50.40 -1.73
N LEU A 483 -1.60 -49.40 -0.98
CA LEU A 483 -0.80 -48.72 0.03
C LEU A 483 -0.49 -49.61 1.23
N LEU A 484 -1.45 -50.45 1.66
CA LEU A 484 -1.21 -51.48 2.69
C LEU A 484 -0.19 -52.52 2.20
N ASP A 485 -0.36 -53.04 0.98
CA ASP A 485 0.57 -54.01 0.36
C ASP A 485 2.00 -53.45 0.27
N LEU A 486 2.14 -52.15 -0.02
CA LEU A 486 3.44 -51.44 -0.03
C LEU A 486 4.00 -51.20 1.37
N GLU A 487 3.15 -50.94 2.37
CA GLU A 487 3.56 -50.79 3.76
C GLU A 487 4.07 -52.12 4.36
N ASP A 488 3.38 -53.23 4.10
CA ASP A 488 3.81 -54.58 4.50
C ASP A 488 5.07 -55.03 3.74
N ALA A 489 5.19 -54.69 2.45
CA ALA A 489 6.42 -54.93 1.68
C ALA A 489 7.61 -54.13 2.22
N LEU A 490 7.40 -52.86 2.58
CA LEU A 490 8.44 -52.00 3.18
C LEU A 490 8.86 -52.50 4.56
N HIS A 491 7.91 -52.86 5.42
CA HIS A 491 8.21 -53.50 6.71
C HIS A 491 8.98 -54.81 6.52
N THR A 492 8.61 -55.64 5.54
CA THR A 492 9.32 -56.89 5.24
C THR A 492 10.76 -56.61 4.79
N ALA A 493 10.98 -55.66 3.88
CA ALA A 493 12.30 -55.26 3.40
C ALA A 493 13.19 -54.67 4.52
N MET A 494 12.60 -53.91 5.44
CA MET A 494 13.28 -53.41 6.64
C MET A 494 13.73 -54.53 7.57
N HIS A 495 12.91 -55.58 7.77
CA HIS A 495 13.31 -56.73 8.58
C HIS A 495 14.38 -57.59 7.88
N SER A 496 14.35 -57.71 6.54
CA SER A 496 15.40 -58.39 5.78
C SER A 496 16.67 -57.55 5.56
N HIS A 497 16.68 -56.28 6.00
CA HIS A 497 17.80 -55.34 5.87
C HIS A 497 18.24 -55.05 4.42
N ASP A 498 17.32 -55.14 3.45
CA ASP A 498 17.63 -54.95 2.03
C ASP A 498 17.58 -53.47 1.63
N GLY A 499 18.74 -52.81 1.70
CA GLY A 499 18.86 -51.36 1.55
C GLY A 499 18.43 -50.80 0.19
N GLU A 500 18.63 -51.52 -0.91
CA GLU A 500 18.19 -51.05 -2.24
C GLU A 500 16.66 -51.18 -2.37
N LEU A 501 16.09 -52.29 -1.89
CA LEU A 501 14.66 -52.55 -1.93
C LEU A 501 13.86 -51.54 -1.08
N ILE A 502 14.37 -51.21 0.12
CA ILE A 502 13.83 -50.14 0.98
C ILE A 502 13.84 -48.79 0.24
N HIS A 503 14.94 -48.44 -0.43
CA HIS A 503 15.09 -47.14 -1.09
C HIS A 503 14.21 -47.00 -2.35
N ILE A 504 13.97 -48.11 -3.06
CA ILE A 504 13.05 -48.16 -4.20
C ILE A 504 11.59 -48.05 -3.73
N LEU A 505 11.19 -48.82 -2.71
CA LEU A 505 9.82 -48.78 -2.17
C LEU A 505 9.46 -47.39 -1.62
N ALA A 506 10.38 -46.75 -0.89
CA ALA A 506 10.19 -45.38 -0.40
C ALA A 506 9.99 -44.36 -1.54
N ALA A 507 10.74 -44.48 -2.64
CA ALA A 507 10.58 -43.63 -3.82
C ALA A 507 9.26 -43.88 -4.56
N CYS A 508 8.79 -45.13 -4.62
CA CYS A 508 7.49 -45.47 -5.20
C CYS A 508 6.31 -44.90 -4.38
N GLY A 509 6.36 -45.03 -3.05
CA GLY A 509 5.32 -44.49 -2.15
C GLY A 509 5.20 -42.96 -2.21
N LEU A 510 6.32 -42.25 -2.40
CA LEU A 510 6.31 -40.79 -2.62
C LEU A 510 5.62 -40.39 -3.93
N ASN A 511 5.71 -41.23 -4.97
CA ASN A 511 5.04 -40.96 -6.25
C ASN A 511 3.55 -41.30 -6.24
N THR A 512 3.10 -42.33 -5.51
CA THR A 512 1.65 -42.62 -5.38
C THR A 512 0.92 -41.56 -4.55
N CYS A 513 1.53 -41.04 -3.49
CA CYS A 513 0.98 -39.90 -2.75
C CYS A 513 0.91 -38.60 -3.59
N LYS A 514 1.71 -38.50 -4.66
CA LYS A 514 1.76 -37.37 -5.59
C LYS A 514 0.67 -37.37 -6.68
N VAL A 515 -0.28 -38.30 -6.59
CA VAL A 515 -1.47 -38.43 -7.47
C VAL A 515 -2.77 -38.25 -6.66
N ILE A 516 -2.65 -37.86 -5.38
CA ILE A 516 -3.75 -37.70 -4.42
C ILE A 516 -3.69 -36.30 -3.74
N LEU A 517 -2.84 -35.41 -4.28
CA LEU A 517 -2.71 -33.99 -4.02
C LEU A 517 -2.57 -33.27 -5.37
#